data_AF-A0A6B1F8T3-F1
#
_entry.id   AF-A0A6B1F8T3-F1
#
_cell.length_a   1.000
_cell.length_b   1.000
_cell.length_c   1.000
_cell.angle_alpha   90.00
_cell.angle_beta   90.00
_cell.angle_gamma   90.00
#
_symmetry.space_group_name_H-M   'P 1'
#
loop_
_entity.id
_entity.type
_entity.pdbx_description
1 polymer ?
#
loop_
_entity_poly.entity_id
_entity_poly.type
_entity_poly.pdbx_seq_one_letter_code
_entity_poly.pdbx_strand_id
1 'polypeptide(L)'
;MKRIIGLIAVIATGLLMTASSVSAQKIVVSMKGPGAGNPFWAAVQRGAEEKAAELGVEVVVLAPPTESDVPAQIAQIEDQLVKGAAGIVLAPTDPNALAPVVDEAIADGVPVVFVDTKGANEGVTYIGTDNETGASLAA
;
A
#
# COMPACT_ATOMS: atom_id res chain seq x y z
N MET A 1 -42.01 40.96 -48.74
CA MET A 1 -42.51 41.47 -47.44
C MET A 1 -42.88 40.27 -46.56
N LYS A 2 -42.23 40.17 -45.39
CA LYS A 2 -42.52 39.34 -44.19
C LYS A 2 -43.34 38.05 -44.37
N ARG A 3 -42.76 36.87 -44.06
CA ARG A 3 -43.38 35.85 -43.17
C ARG A 3 -42.31 35.04 -42.43
N ILE A 4 -42.45 35.05 -41.11
CA ILE A 4 -41.71 34.33 -40.07
C ILE A 4 -42.42 32.97 -39.87
N ILE A 5 -41.70 31.86 -39.94
CA ILE A 5 -42.08 30.52 -39.43
C ILE A 5 -40.74 29.75 -39.29
N GLY A 6 -40.32 29.10 -38.22
CA GLY A 6 -40.86 28.77 -36.90
C GLY A 6 -39.86 27.78 -36.28
N LEU A 7 -39.39 28.14 -35.09
CA LEU A 7 -38.37 27.47 -34.27
C LEU A 7 -38.95 26.22 -33.60
N ILE A 8 -38.38 25.02 -33.82
CA ILE A 8 -38.25 23.95 -32.81
C ILE A 8 -36.97 23.16 -33.12
N ALA A 9 -35.86 23.55 -32.49
CA ALA A 9 -34.71 22.68 -32.31
C ALA A 9 -34.67 22.32 -30.83
N VAL A 10 -34.97 21.06 -30.52
CA VAL A 10 -34.91 20.51 -29.17
C VAL A 10 -33.45 20.50 -28.74
N ILE A 11 -33.07 21.45 -27.89
CA ILE A 11 -31.77 21.47 -27.22
C ILE A 11 -31.83 20.41 -26.12
N ALA A 12 -31.42 19.19 -26.44
CA ALA A 12 -31.11 18.17 -25.44
C ALA A 12 -29.83 18.61 -24.71
N THR A 13 -29.99 19.46 -23.70
CA THR A 13 -28.89 19.91 -22.85
C THR A 13 -28.45 18.72 -22.00
N GLY A 14 -27.20 18.31 -22.22
CA GLY A 14 -26.60 17.13 -21.63
C GLY A 14 -26.48 17.22 -20.11
N LEU A 15 -26.56 16.04 -19.50
CA LEU A 15 -25.89 15.72 -18.26
C LEU A 15 -25.03 14.49 -18.53
N LEU A 16 -23.88 14.70 -19.19
CA LEU A 16 -22.80 13.73 -19.08
C LEU A 16 -22.34 13.78 -17.64
N MET A 17 -22.86 12.87 -16.82
CA MET A 17 -22.21 12.53 -15.57
C MET A 17 -20.86 11.91 -15.92
N THR A 18 -19.83 12.74 -15.93
CA THR A 18 -18.45 12.26 -15.84
C THR A 18 -18.34 11.58 -14.49
N ALA A 19 -18.57 10.27 -14.47
CA ALA A 19 -18.15 9.44 -13.35
C ALA A 19 -16.64 9.62 -13.25
N SER A 20 -16.19 10.47 -12.34
CA SER A 20 -14.80 10.48 -11.92
C SER A 20 -14.52 9.08 -11.38
N SER A 21 -13.83 8.26 -12.16
CA SER A 21 -13.26 7.03 -11.66
C SER A 21 -12.33 7.41 -10.52
N VAL A 22 -12.78 7.21 -9.28
CA VAL A 22 -11.88 7.15 -8.13
C VAL A 22 -10.96 5.97 -8.45
N SER A 23 -9.73 6.28 -8.87
CA SER A 23 -8.69 5.26 -8.97
C SER A 23 -8.54 4.66 -7.59
N ALA A 24 -8.70 3.35 -7.46
CA ALA A 24 -8.39 2.67 -6.22
C ALA A 24 -6.94 3.01 -5.86
N GLN A 25 -6.70 3.47 -4.63
CA GLN A 25 -5.34 3.73 -4.18
C GLN A 25 -4.65 2.38 -3.97
N LYS A 26 -3.46 2.23 -4.54
CA LYS A 26 -2.65 1.02 -4.41
C LYS A 26 -1.80 1.10 -3.15
N ILE A 27 -2.12 0.27 -2.17
CA ILE A 27 -1.33 0.12 -0.95
C ILE A 27 -0.43 -1.10 -1.07
N VAL A 28 0.84 -0.95 -0.74
CA VAL A 28 1.81 -2.06 -0.73
C VAL A 28 1.96 -2.57 0.68
N VAL A 29 1.88 -3.88 0.86
CA VAL A 29 2.22 -4.55 2.11
C VAL A 29 3.45 -5.41 1.87
N SER A 30 4.62 -4.92 2.27
CA SER A 30 5.91 -5.59 2.13
C SER A 30 6.28 -6.32 3.42
N MET A 31 6.14 -7.64 3.42
CA MET A 31 6.44 -8.53 4.54
C MET A 31 7.87 -9.08 4.44
N LYS A 32 8.39 -9.66 5.53
CA LYS A 32 9.72 -10.29 5.53
C LYS A 32 9.76 -11.63 4.81
N GLY A 33 8.64 -12.36 4.76
CA GLY A 33 8.59 -13.70 4.19
C GLY A 33 7.23 -14.04 3.61
N PRO A 34 7.16 -15.06 2.73
CA PRO A 34 5.92 -15.42 2.07
C PRO A 34 4.97 -16.13 3.05
N GLY A 35 3.67 -15.87 2.93
CA GLY A 35 2.66 -16.55 3.76
C GLY A 35 2.69 -18.08 3.62
N ALA A 36 3.07 -18.61 2.46
CA ALA A 36 3.21 -20.05 2.24
C ALA A 36 4.32 -20.71 3.09
N GLY A 37 5.33 -19.95 3.52
CA GLY A 37 6.45 -20.45 4.32
C GLY A 37 6.29 -20.25 5.83
N ASN A 38 5.38 -19.39 6.27
CA ASN A 38 5.24 -19.00 7.67
C ASN A 38 3.76 -18.67 8.01
N PRO A 39 3.12 -19.38 8.95
CA PRO A 39 1.71 -19.15 9.30
C PRO A 39 1.45 -17.75 9.88
N PHE A 40 2.46 -17.09 10.46
CA PHE A 40 2.36 -15.70 10.88
C PHE A 40 2.15 -14.78 9.68
N TRP A 41 3.03 -14.85 8.67
CA TRP A 41 2.89 -14.05 7.45
C TRP A 41 1.62 -14.39 6.66
N ALA A 42 1.14 -15.64 6.72
CA ALA A 42 -0.16 -16.01 6.14
C ALA A 42 -1.33 -15.27 6.81
N ALA A 43 -1.27 -15.09 8.14
CA ALA A 43 -2.29 -14.35 8.88
C ALA A 43 -2.21 -12.84 8.57
N VAL A 44 -1.01 -12.27 8.50
CA VAL A 44 -0.79 -10.86 8.12
C VAL A 44 -1.33 -10.59 6.72
N GLN A 45 -0.99 -11.43 5.74
CA GLN A 45 -1.49 -11.33 4.37
C GLN A 45 -3.03 -11.34 4.34
N ARG A 46 -3.65 -12.32 5.01
CA ARG A 46 -5.12 -12.42 5.05
C ARG A 46 -5.76 -11.17 5.65
N GLY A 47 -5.23 -10.68 6.77
CA GLY A 47 -5.76 -9.48 7.41
C GLY A 47 -5.63 -8.23 6.53
N ALA A 48 -4.53 -8.11 5.78
CA ALA A 48 -4.34 -7.03 4.82
C ALA A 48 -5.37 -7.11 3.67
N GLU A 49 -5.56 -8.30 3.09
CA GLU A 49 -6.52 -8.54 2.00
C GLU A 49 -7.97 -8.33 2.44
N GLU A 50 -8.37 -8.86 3.60
CA GLU A 50 -9.69 -8.66 4.20
C GLU A 50 -9.96 -7.17 4.42
N LYS A 51 -9.00 -6.44 5.01
CA LYS A 51 -9.17 -5.02 5.27
C LYS A 51 -9.20 -4.18 3.99
N ALA A 52 -8.40 -4.54 2.99
CA ALA A 52 -8.41 -3.87 1.70
C ALA A 52 -9.78 -4.03 1.01
N ALA A 53 -10.37 -5.22 1.07
CA ALA A 53 -11.71 -5.49 0.54
C ALA A 53 -12.80 -4.67 1.25
N GLU A 54 -12.73 -4.55 2.59
CA GLU A 54 -13.66 -3.70 3.36
C GLU A 54 -13.56 -2.22 2.97
N LEU A 55 -12.35 -1.73 2.70
CA LEU A 55 -12.08 -0.33 2.39
C LEU A 55 -12.24 0.00 0.89
N GLY A 56 -12.36 -1.02 0.02
CA GLY A 56 -12.42 -0.83 -1.43
C GLY A 56 -11.12 -0.29 -2.03
N VAL A 57 -9.97 -0.62 -1.43
CA VAL A 57 -8.64 -0.23 -1.91
C VAL A 57 -7.93 -1.40 -2.57
N GLU A 58 -6.99 -1.11 -3.47
CA GLU A 58 -6.13 -2.13 -4.05
C GLU A 58 -4.98 -2.41 -3.08
N VAL A 59 -4.71 -3.69 -2.80
CA VAL A 59 -3.55 -4.09 -2.00
C VAL A 59 -2.63 -4.99 -2.82
N VAL A 60 -1.33 -4.70 -2.76
CA VAL A 60 -0.27 -5.55 -3.32
C VAL A 60 0.53 -6.10 -2.16
N VAL A 61 0.37 -7.38 -1.88
CA VAL A 61 1.14 -8.08 -0.85
C VAL A 61 2.42 -8.64 -1.47
N LEU A 62 3.56 -8.25 -0.91
CA LEU A 62 4.89 -8.64 -1.36
C LEU A 62 5.66 -9.29 -0.23
N ALA A 63 6.52 -10.23 -0.60
CA ALA A 63 7.52 -10.78 0.27
C ALA A 63 8.72 -11.26 -0.57
N PRO A 64 9.95 -11.18 -0.04
CA PRO A 64 11.08 -11.83 -0.65
C PRO A 64 10.93 -13.36 -0.57
N PRO A 65 11.65 -14.15 -1.40
CA PRO A 65 11.56 -15.61 -1.37
C PRO A 65 11.93 -16.24 -0.02
N THR A 66 12.82 -15.58 0.73
CA THR A 66 13.24 -15.99 2.07
C THR A 66 13.33 -14.79 3.00
N GLU A 67 13.16 -15.00 4.31
CA GLU A 67 13.29 -13.94 5.32
C GLU A 67 14.71 -13.37 5.47
N SER A 68 15.70 -13.90 4.74
CA SER A 68 17.07 -13.36 4.71
C SER A 68 17.39 -12.58 3.43
N ASP A 69 16.50 -12.59 2.44
CA ASP A 69 16.75 -11.99 1.13
C ASP A 69 16.38 -10.50 1.11
N VAL A 70 17.25 -9.72 1.78
CA VAL A 70 17.18 -8.26 1.86
C VAL A 70 17.19 -7.59 0.47
N PRO A 71 18.08 -7.98 -0.48
CA PRO A 71 18.10 -7.35 -1.79
C PRO A 71 16.80 -7.52 -2.57
N ALA A 72 16.15 -8.69 -2.48
CA ALA A 72 14.85 -8.89 -3.12
C ALA A 72 13.77 -7.99 -2.52
N GLN A 73 13.74 -7.79 -1.20
CA GLN A 73 12.76 -6.91 -0.56
C GLN A 73 12.94 -5.45 -0.99
N ILE A 74 14.19 -4.98 -1.09
CA ILE A 74 14.50 -3.61 -1.58
C ILE A 74 14.00 -3.45 -3.01
N ALA A 75 14.39 -4.34 -3.93
CA ALA A 75 14.02 -4.26 -5.33
C ALA A 75 12.50 -4.33 -5.56
N GLN A 76 11.79 -5.10 -4.73
CA GLN A 76 10.33 -5.17 -4.74
C GLN A 76 9.68 -3.85 -4.35
N ILE A 77 10.23 -3.13 -3.36
CA ILE A 77 9.71 -1.83 -2.92
C ILE A 77 9.98 -0.76 -3.98
N GLU A 78 11.20 -0.70 -4.51
CA GLU A 78 11.58 0.22 -5.61
C GLU A 78 10.65 0.06 -6.82
N ASP A 79 10.37 -1.19 -7.22
CA ASP A 79 9.42 -1.49 -8.30
C ASP A 79 8.01 -0.95 -8.02
N GLN A 80 7.54 -1.03 -6.77
CA GLN A 80 6.23 -0.49 -6.42
C GLN A 80 6.18 1.03 -6.34
N LEU A 81 7.27 1.69 -5.92
CA LEU A 81 7.38 3.14 -5.98
C LEU A 81 7.24 3.62 -7.44
N VAL A 82 7.95 2.98 -8.37
CA VAL A 82 7.82 3.25 -9.81
C VAL A 82 6.40 2.97 -10.33
N LYS A 83 5.70 1.97 -9.78
CA LYS A 83 4.32 1.62 -10.12
C LYS A 83 3.26 2.47 -9.41
N GLY A 84 3.66 3.55 -8.73
CA GLY A 84 2.77 4.52 -8.13
C GLY A 84 2.08 4.01 -6.86
N ALA A 85 2.82 3.34 -5.97
CA ALA A 85 2.33 3.02 -4.63
C ALA A 85 1.85 4.30 -3.91
N ALA A 86 0.62 4.29 -3.40
CA ALA A 86 0.04 5.40 -2.64
C ALA A 86 0.45 5.37 -1.15
N GLY A 87 0.98 4.24 -0.68
CA GLY A 87 1.47 4.05 0.68
C GLY A 87 2.07 2.65 0.85
N ILE A 88 2.97 2.52 1.83
CA ILE A 88 3.69 1.27 2.11
C ILE A 88 3.51 0.89 3.58
N VAL A 89 3.12 -0.36 3.81
CA VAL A 89 3.21 -1.03 5.11
C VAL A 89 4.40 -1.99 5.03
N LEU A 90 5.42 -1.78 5.87
CA LEU A 90 6.72 -2.46 5.77
C LEU A 90 7.08 -3.19 7.06
N ALA A 91 7.38 -4.49 6.94
CA ALA A 91 8.18 -5.23 7.91
C ALA A 91 9.59 -5.40 7.33
N PRO A 92 10.56 -4.54 7.68
CA PRO A 92 11.87 -4.54 7.04
C PRO A 92 12.67 -5.76 7.47
N THR A 93 13.13 -6.57 6.51
CA THR A 93 13.98 -7.74 6.74
C THR A 93 15.26 -7.35 7.50
N ASP A 94 15.90 -6.27 7.06
CA ASP A 94 16.97 -5.59 7.78
C ASP A 94 16.66 -4.09 7.88
N PRO A 95 16.39 -3.56 9.10
CA PRO A 95 16.01 -2.16 9.27
C PRO A 95 17.02 -1.14 8.74
N ASN A 96 18.31 -1.43 8.76
CA ASN A 96 19.35 -0.50 8.32
C ASN A 96 19.51 -0.54 6.80
N ALA A 97 19.48 -1.73 6.20
CA ALA A 97 19.61 -1.89 4.77
C ALA A 97 18.38 -1.38 4.00
N LEU A 98 17.20 -1.43 4.63
CA LEU A 98 15.95 -0.89 4.06
C LEU A 98 15.79 0.62 4.28
N ALA A 99 16.57 1.24 5.17
CA ALA A 99 16.42 2.67 5.46
C ALA A 99 16.53 3.56 4.21
N PRO A 100 17.49 3.36 3.27
CA PRO A 100 17.59 4.19 2.08
C PRO A 100 16.34 4.19 1.19
N VAL A 101 15.73 3.02 0.94
CA VAL A 101 14.51 2.94 0.11
C VAL A 101 13.27 3.47 0.84
N VAL A 102 13.26 3.42 2.17
CA VAL A 102 12.22 4.09 2.97
C VAL A 102 12.36 5.61 2.90
N ASP A 103 13.58 6.14 2.98
CA ASP A 103 13.83 7.57 2.84
C ASP A 103 13.43 8.07 1.43
N GLU A 104 13.71 7.28 0.38
CA GLU A 104 13.26 7.54 -0.99
C GLU A 104 11.73 7.59 -1.09
N ALA A 105 11.04 6.58 -0.57
CA ALA A 105 9.57 6.55 -0.55
C ALA A 105 8.98 7.81 0.10
N ILE A 106 9.50 8.20 1.26
CA ILE A 106 9.03 9.37 2.00
C ILE A 106 9.34 10.66 1.23
N ALA A 107 10.51 10.77 0.62
CA ALA A 107 10.89 11.92 -0.21
C ALA A 107 9.96 12.09 -1.42
N ASP A 108 9.47 10.98 -1.98
CA ASP A 108 8.48 10.96 -3.07
C ASP A 108 7.03 11.18 -2.58
N GLY A 109 6.84 11.42 -1.28
CA GLY A 109 5.54 11.67 -0.67
C GLY A 109 4.72 10.39 -0.41
N VAL A 110 5.33 9.22 -0.50
CA VAL A 110 4.71 7.92 -0.19
C VAL A 110 4.88 7.64 1.32
N PRO A 111 3.78 7.65 2.12
CA PRO A 111 3.87 7.37 3.54
C PRO A 111 4.25 5.91 3.80
N VAL A 112 5.15 5.70 4.76
CA VAL A 112 5.59 4.36 5.21
C VAL A 112 5.15 4.13 6.65
N VAL A 113 4.43 3.03 6.88
CA VAL A 113 4.08 2.53 8.23
C VAL A 113 4.87 1.25 8.48
N PHE A 114 5.56 1.18 9.62
CA PHE A 114 6.23 -0.06 10.01
C PHE A 114 5.26 -1.02 10.69
N VAL A 115 5.36 -2.31 10.36
CA VAL A 115 4.59 -3.38 11.00
C VAL A 115 5.51 -4.50 11.45
N ASP A 116 5.22 -5.10 12.60
CA ASP A 116 5.97 -6.20 13.24
C ASP A 116 7.40 -5.79 13.66
N THR A 117 8.21 -5.35 12.71
CA THR A 117 9.58 -4.90 12.89
C THR A 117 9.68 -3.40 12.64
N LYS A 118 10.29 -2.67 13.57
CA LYS A 118 10.53 -1.23 13.42
C LYS A 118 11.68 -0.98 12.44
N GLY A 119 11.55 0.03 11.57
CA GLY A 119 12.65 0.51 10.73
C GLY A 119 13.72 1.27 11.52
N ALA A 120 14.87 1.50 10.90
CA ALA A 120 15.96 2.29 11.50
C ALA A 120 15.72 3.82 11.41
N ASN A 121 14.95 4.25 10.41
CA ASN A 121 14.50 5.62 10.20
C ASN A 121 13.05 5.83 10.66
N GLU A 122 12.59 7.08 10.64
CA GLU A 122 11.22 7.44 11.00
C GLU A 122 10.26 7.18 9.84
N GLY A 123 9.22 6.39 10.11
CA GLY A 123 8.02 6.30 9.30
C GLY A 123 6.88 7.09 9.94
N VAL A 124 5.68 6.98 9.38
CA VAL A 124 4.47 7.60 9.96
C VAL A 124 4.20 7.06 11.36
N THR A 125 4.34 5.74 11.55
CA THR A 125 4.19 5.08 12.84
C THR A 125 4.77 3.66 12.78
N TYR A 126 4.76 2.98 13.93
CA TYR A 126 5.11 1.57 14.07
C TYR A 126 3.97 0.83 14.79
N ILE A 127 3.55 -0.30 14.21
CA ILE A 127 2.54 -1.21 14.77
C ILE A 127 3.23 -2.56 15.03
N GLY A 128 3.35 -2.98 16.27
CA GLY A 128 4.00 -4.25 16.60
C GLY A 128 3.66 -4.75 17.99
N THR A 129 4.25 -5.89 18.33
CA THR A 129 4.06 -6.57 19.62
C THR A 129 5.03 -6.01 20.65
N ASP A 130 4.59 -5.95 21.92
CA ASP A 130 5.48 -5.72 23.05
C ASP A 130 6.30 -6.99 23.32
N ASN A 131 7.48 -7.04 22.71
CA ASN A 131 8.40 -8.17 22.82
C ASN A 131 9.03 -8.29 24.22
N GLU A 132 9.10 -7.22 25.02
CA GLU A 132 9.61 -7.31 26.40
C GLU A 132 8.61 -8.05 27.29
N THR A 133 7.34 -7.66 27.21
CA THR A 133 6.24 -8.38 27.88
C THR A 133 6.16 -9.81 27.37
N GLY A 134 6.25 -10.02 26.05
CA GLY A 134 6.26 -11.35 25.45
C GLY A 134 7.38 -12.24 25.99
N ALA A 135 8.61 -11.71 26.08
CA ALA A 135 9.74 -12.43 26.64
C ALA A 135 9.53 -12.74 28.14
N SER A 136 9.00 -11.79 28.91
CA SER A 136 8.72 -11.99 30.34
C SER A 136 7.67 -13.08 30.60
N LEU A 137 6.70 -13.27 29.72
CA LEU A 137 5.67 -14.31 29.85
C LEU A 137 6.16 -15.70 29.45
N ALA A 138 7.25 -15.78 28.67
CA ALA A 138 7.82 -17.03 28.17
C ALA A 138 8.91 -17.61 29.08
N ALA A 139 9.48 -16.81 29.99
CA ALA A 139 10.52 -17.21 30.95
C ALA A 139 9.95 -17.92 32.18
#